data_AF-A0AB35W1K3-F1
#
_entry.id   AF-A0AB35W1K3-F1
#
_cell.length_a   1.000
_cell.length_b   1.000
_cell.length_c   1.000
_cell.angle_alpha   90.00
_cell.angle_beta   90.00
_cell.angle_gamma   90.00
#
_symmetry.space_group_name_H-M   'P 1'
#
loop_
_entity.id
_entity.type
_entity.pdbx_description
1 polymer ?
#
loop_
_entity_poly.entity_id
_entity_poly.type
_entity_poly.pdbx_seq_one_letter_code
_entity_poly.pdbx_strand_id
1 'polypeptide(L)' 'MNHQTAVLNHLKQGKTLSQAEAIELCDCYRLSAVIDRLRKQGYDIMTHHEPNLNHRGTHARYELKEVAA' A
#
# COMPACT_ATOMS: atom_id res chain seq x y z
N MET A 1 -6.82 2.85 -15.99
CA MET A 1 -6.93 2.25 -14.64
C MET A 1 -6.62 3.34 -13.64
N ASN A 2 -7.45 3.56 -12.60
CA ASN A 2 -7.14 4.60 -11.61
C ASN A 2 -6.17 4.04 -10.54
N HIS A 3 -5.44 4.90 -9.84
CA HIS A 3 -4.43 4.48 -8.85
C HIS A 3 -5.02 3.59 -7.75
N GLN A 4 -6.29 3.82 -7.36
CA GLN A 4 -6.95 3.02 -6.33
C GLN A 4 -7.13 1.57 -6.77
N THR A 5 -7.59 1.34 -8.00
CA THR A 5 -7.75 0.00 -8.57
C THR A 5 -6.39 -0.68 -8.76
N ALA A 6 -5.35 0.05 -9.19
CA ALA A 6 -4.01 -0.51 -9.34
C ALA A 6 -3.41 -0.99 -8.02
N VAL A 7 -3.44 -0.13 -7.00
CA VAL A 7 -2.96 -0.46 -5.65
C VAL A 7 -3.75 -1.64 -5.07
N LEU A 8 -5.08 -1.60 -5.13
CA LEU A 8 -5.91 -2.69 -4.59
C LEU A 8 -5.65 -4.02 -5.30
N ASN A 9 -5.53 -4.04 -6.63
CA ASN A 9 -5.24 -5.25 -7.38
C ASN A 9 -3.85 -5.81 -7.06
N HIS A 10 -2.88 -4.95 -6.76
CA HIS A 10 -1.56 -5.38 -6.31
C HIS A 10 -1.63 -6.02 -4.92
N LEU A 11 -2.29 -5.36 -3.96
CA LEU A 11 -2.43 -5.87 -2.59
C LEU A 11 -3.23 -7.18 -2.51
N LYS A 12 -4.28 -7.33 -3.33
CA LYS A 12 -5.08 -8.57 -3.44
C LYS A 12 -4.29 -9.80 -3.91
N GLN A 13 -3.09 -9.63 -4.47
CA GLN A 13 -2.21 -10.74 -4.81
C GLN A 13 -1.41 -11.26 -3.60
N GLY A 14 -1.71 -10.79 -2.38
CA GLY A 14 -0.92 -11.08 -1.18
C GLY A 14 0.43 -10.35 -1.14
N LYS A 15 0.64 -9.40 -2.07
CA LYS A 15 1.85 -8.57 -2.12
C LYS A 15 1.68 -7.33 -1.24
N THR A 16 2.81 -6.77 -0.85
CA THR A 16 2.89 -5.54 -0.05
C THR A 16 3.47 -4.39 -0.87
N LEU A 17 3.18 -3.16 -0.46
CA LEU A 17 3.62 -1.95 -1.18
C LEU A 17 4.18 -0.89 -0.24
N SER A 18 5.36 -0.38 -0.56
CA SER A 18 5.90 0.91 -0.11
C SER A 18 5.51 2.04 -1.07
N GLN A 19 5.72 3.29 -0.65
CA GLN A 19 5.50 4.47 -1.50
C GLN A 19 6.38 4.46 -2.76
N ALA A 20 7.62 3.98 -2.68
CA ALA A 20 8.50 3.89 -3.84
C ALA A 20 7.99 2.86 -4.85
N GLU A 21 7.63 1.65 -4.40
CA GLU A 21 7.06 0.61 -5.26
C GLU A 21 5.72 1.05 -5.88
N ALA A 22 4.90 1.83 -5.17
CA ALA A 22 3.65 2.34 -5.72
C ALA A 22 3.85 3.37 -6.85
N ILE A 23 4.95 4.13 -6.84
CA ILE A 23 5.30 5.01 -7.96
C ILE A 23 5.68 4.15 -9.17
N GLU A 24 6.60 3.21 -8.99
CA GLU A 24 7.11 2.38 -10.10
C GLU A 24 6.06 1.44 -10.69
N LEU A 25 5.24 0.79 -9.85
CA LEU A 25 4.33 -0.29 -10.27
C LEU A 25 2.91 0.19 -10.54
N CYS A 26 2.50 1.34 -10.01
CA CYS A 26 1.11 1.82 -10.05
C CYS A 26 0.98 3.30 -10.45
N ASP A 27 2.09 3.98 -10.78
CA ASP A 27 2.16 5.42 -11.06
C ASP A 27 1.51 6.27 -9.94
N CYS A 28 1.60 5.81 -8.69
CA CYS A 28 0.85 6.35 -7.56
C CYS A 28 1.75 7.14 -6.58
N TYR A 29 1.85 8.45 -6.80
CA TYR A 29 2.65 9.38 -5.98
C TYR A 29 2.06 9.68 -4.58
N ARG A 30 0.77 9.38 -4.37
CA ARG A 30 0.06 9.63 -3.10
C ARG A 30 -0.53 8.34 -2.53
N LEU A 31 0.33 7.35 -2.28
CA LEU A 31 -0.10 6.03 -1.81
C LEU A 31 -0.91 6.13 -0.52
N SER A 32 -0.46 6.93 0.45
CA SER A 32 -1.16 7.11 1.73
C SER A 32 -2.62 7.56 1.57
N ALA A 33 -2.89 8.47 0.63
CA ALA A 33 -4.25 8.93 0.34
C ALA A 33 -5.11 7.84 -0.33
N VAL A 34 -4.50 7.00 -1.16
CA VAL A 34 -5.18 5.83 -1.75
C VAL A 34 -5.52 4.80 -0.68
N ILE A 35 -4.57 4.49 0.21
CA ILE A 35 -4.79 3.55 1.32
C ILE A 35 -5.89 4.06 2.27
N ASP A 36 -5.91 5.35 2.61
CA ASP A 36 -6.98 5.94 3.42
C ASP A 36 -8.38 5.75 2.79
N ARG A 37 -8.50 5.97 1.47
CA ARG A 37 -9.76 5.73 0.74
C ARG A 37 -10.15 4.25 0.73
N LEU A 38 -9.18 3.34 0.56
CA LEU A 38 -9.44 1.90 0.57
C LEU A 38 -9.90 1.42 1.97
N ARG A 39 -9.28 1.91 3.04
CA ARG A 39 -9.71 1.62 4.41
C ARG A 39 -11.15 2.11 4.66
N LYS A 40 -11.49 3.31 4.18
CA LYS A 40 -12.86 3.85 4.23
C LYS A 40 -13.88 3.02 3.43
N GLN A 41 -13.43 2.23 2.46
CA GLN A 41 -14.26 1.28 1.71
C GLN A 41 -14.37 -0.09 2.39
N GLY A 42 -13.74 -0.29 3.55
CA GLY A 42 -13.82 -1.52 4.34
C GLY A 42 -12.68 -2.52 4.11
N TYR A 43 -11.65 -2.17 3.34
CA TYR A 43 -10.47 -3.03 3.21
C TYR A 43 -9.59 -2.94 4.46
N ASP A 44 -9.33 -4.09 5.10
CA ASP A 44 -8.41 -4.18 6.24
C ASP A 44 -6.95 -4.14 5.75
N ILE A 45 -6.40 -2.93 5.64
CA ILE A 45 -5.03 -2.70 5.19
C ILE A 45 -4.18 -2.28 6.39
N MET A 46 -3.19 -3.10 6.72
CA MET A 46 -2.21 -2.84 7.77
C MET A 46 -1.09 -1.91 7.28
N THR A 47 -0.51 -1.15 8.21
CA THR A 47 0.72 -0.41 7.98
C THR A 47 1.83 -1.00 8.83
N HIS A 48 2.91 -1.39 8.18
CA HIS A 48 4.18 -1.76 8.79
C HIS A 48 5.17 -0.63 8.61
N HIS A 49 6.06 -0.44 9.58
CA HIS A 49 7.16 0.51 9.50
C HIS A 49 8.45 -0.26 9.26
N GLU A 50 9.08 -0.04 8.11
CA GLU A 50 10.35 -0.67 7.77
C GLU A 50 11.48 0.38 7.69
N PRO A 51 12.70 0.07 8.15
CA PRO A 51 13.83 0.98 8.06
C PRO A 51 14.04 1.46 6.62
N ASN A 52 14.39 2.73 6.45
CA ASN A 52 14.83 3.24 5.16
C ASN A 52 16.24 2.72 4.82
N LEU A 53 16.67 2.90 3.58
CA LEU A 53 17.95 2.38 3.06
C LEU A 53 19.19 2.86 3.84
N ASN A 54 19.12 4.04 4.49
CA ASN A 54 20.23 4.58 5.28
C ASN A 54 20.08 4.33 6.79
N HIS A 55 19.04 3.60 7.22
CA HIS A 55 18.70 3.30 8.61
C HIS A 55 18.54 4.51 9.54
N ARG A 56 18.29 5.72 8.99
CA ARG A 56 18.06 6.95 9.79
C ARG A 56 16.59 7.29 9.95
N GLY A 57 15.69 6.39 9.56
CA GLY A 57 14.26 6.55 9.71
C GLY A 57 13.52 5.31 9.21
N THR A 58 12.20 5.38 9.24
CA THR A 58 11.32 4.31 8.72
C THR A 58 10.38 4.86 7.67
N HIS A 59 9.89 3.98 6.80
CA HIS A 59 8.81 4.29 5.87
C HIS A 59 7.68 3.26 5.99
N ALA A 60 6.51 3.63 5.50
CA ALA A 60 5.32 2.80 5.55
C ALA A 60 5.34 1.75 4.43
N ARG A 61 5.06 0.51 4.80
CA ARG A 61 4.74 -0.62 3.92
C ARG A 61 3.32 -1.10 4.21
N TYR A 62 2.51 -1.28 3.19
CA TYR A 62 1.10 -1.62 3.31
C TYR A 62 0.83 -3.06 2.90
N GLU A 63 -0.02 -3.73 3.65
CA GLU A 63 -0.43 -5.12 3.45
C GLU A 63 -1.95 -5.21 3.57
N LEU A 64 -2.62 -5.89 2.64
CA LEU A 64 -4.03 -6.23 2.79
C LEU A 64 -4.10 -7.51 3.63
N LYS A 65 -4.68 -7.43 4.83
CA LYS A 65 -5.04 -8.65 5.57
C LYS A 65 -6.10 -9.38 4.78
N GLU A 66 -5.93 -10.69 4.65
CA GLU A 66 -6.91 -11.53 3.95
C GLU A 66 -8.31 -11.16 4.42
N VAL A 67 -9.19 -10.87 3.45
CA VAL A 67 -10.62 -10.84 3.75
C VAL A 67 -10.92 -12.28 4.14
N ALA A 68 -11.23 -12.52 5.41
CA ALA A 68 -11.73 -13.82 5.84
C ALA A 68 -12.82 -14.23 4.85
N ALA A 69 -12.54 -15.28 4.07
CA ALA A 69 -13.44 -15.80 3.05
C ALA A 69 -14.69 -16.41 3.67
#